data_AF-A0A4P5SB31-F1
#
_entry.id   AF-A0A4P5SB31-F1
#
_cell.length_a   1.000
_cell.length_b   1.000
_cell.length_c   1.000
_cell.angle_alpha   90.00
_cell.angle_beta   90.00
_cell.angle_gamma   90.00
#
_symmetry.space_group_name_H-M   'P 1'
#
loop_
_entity.id
_entity.type
_entity.pdbx_description
1 polymer ?
#
loop_
_entity_poly.entity_id
_entity_poly.type
_entity_poly.pdbx_seq_one_letter_code
_entity_poly.pdbx_strand_id
1 'polypeptide(L)'
;MATWSVWRMARVVTSIFVLMVASYYLVVAFDNITNPVNPNGSNWPFVQGVISGDGVPANSGFEWRFIEATWFQAIGYAGVIAGESITGILLIIAGVRGLKASRTCPRWGHTQKWTYAGGIVGLAVFFFGFMAVGGNWFIMYLNSKWNGLEPAFQNAVMTILMLVLVTGVLIGGHLAHEHDESRTR
;
A
#
# COMPACT_ATOMS: atom_id res chain seq x y z
N MET A 1 23.45 -24.04 22.50
CA MET A 1 23.43 -22.74 21.81
C MET A 1 22.19 -22.68 20.94
N ALA A 2 21.35 -21.65 21.05
CA ALA A 2 20.14 -21.53 20.24
C ALA A 2 20.53 -21.39 18.76
N THR A 3 20.30 -22.41 17.95
CA THR A 3 20.57 -22.36 16.52
C THR A 3 19.58 -21.40 15.87
N TRP A 4 20.12 -20.32 15.30
CA TRP A 4 19.34 -19.40 14.50
C TRP A 4 18.89 -20.11 13.22
N SER A 5 17.61 -20.48 13.14
CA SER A 5 17.02 -20.91 11.88
C SER A 5 16.88 -19.69 10.96
N VAL A 6 17.53 -19.72 9.79
CA VAL A 6 17.40 -18.69 8.74
C VAL A 6 15.92 -18.37 8.47
N TRP A 7 15.05 -19.38 8.50
CA TRP A 7 13.61 -19.22 8.29
C TRP A 7 12.90 -18.50 9.43
N ARG A 8 13.36 -18.65 10.68
CA ARG A 8 12.84 -17.83 11.79
C ARG A 8 13.23 -16.37 11.59
N MET A 9 14.48 -16.10 11.20
CA MET A 9 14.93 -14.74 10.93
C MET A 9 14.16 -14.11 9.76
N ALA A 10 13.97 -14.85 8.66
CA ALA A 10 13.22 -14.40 7.50
C ALA A 10 11.80 -13.96 7.87
N ARG A 11 11.10 -14.73 8.71
CA ARG A 11 9.75 -14.38 9.21
C ARG A 11 9.77 -13.12 10.09
N VAL A 12 10.77 -12.98 10.96
CA VAL A 12 10.92 -11.78 11.81
C VAL A 12 11.15 -10.54 10.95
N VAL A 13 12.16 -10.58 10.06
CA VAL A 13 12.49 -9.47 9.14
C VAL A 13 11.30 -9.11 8.26
N THR A 14 10.61 -10.09 7.70
CA THR A 14 9.41 -9.85 6.89
C THR A 14 8.30 -9.19 7.71
N SER A 15 8.08 -9.63 8.96
CA SER A 15 7.07 -9.02 9.83
C SER A 15 7.43 -7.57 10.20
N ILE A 16 8.72 -7.27 10.37
CA ILE A 16 9.21 -5.90 10.58
C ILE A 16 8.99 -5.06 9.31
N PHE A 17 9.30 -5.60 8.13
CA PHE A 17 9.08 -4.88 6.88
C PHE A 17 7.60 -4.55 6.67
N VAL A 18 6.69 -5.48 6.99
CA VAL A 18 5.24 -5.21 7.01
C VAL A 18 4.89 -4.06 7.96
N LEU A 19 5.50 -3.96 9.14
CA LEU A 19 5.29 -2.84 10.06
C LEU A 19 5.86 -1.52 9.52
N MET A 20 6.98 -1.55 8.80
CA MET A 20 7.54 -0.36 8.15
C MET A 20 6.57 0.17 7.09
N VAL A 21 6.04 -0.72 6.23
CA VAL A 21 5.01 -0.35 5.24
C VAL A 21 3.75 0.16 5.95
N ALA A 22 3.30 -0.50 7.02
CA ALA A 22 2.16 -0.04 7.81
C ALA A 22 2.36 1.38 8.34
N SER A 23 3.55 1.66 8.90
CA SER A 23 3.87 2.98 9.44
C SER A 23 3.87 4.07 8.38
N TYR A 24 4.36 3.76 7.17
CA TYR A 24 4.30 4.68 6.03
C TYR A 24 2.85 5.06 5.71
N TYR A 25 1.97 4.07 5.50
CA TYR A 25 0.56 4.32 5.18
C TYR A 25 -0.16 5.14 6.26
N LEU A 26 0.14 4.89 7.54
CA LEU A 26 -0.46 5.65 8.64
C LEU A 26 0.07 7.07 8.75
N VAL A 27 1.35 7.30 8.46
CA VAL A 27 1.92 8.64 8.42
C VAL A 27 1.30 9.44 7.28
N VAL A 28 1.13 8.83 6.10
CA VAL A 28 0.44 9.48 4.96
C VAL A 28 -1.03 9.78 5.29
N ALA A 29 -1.76 8.82 5.86
CA ALA A 29 -3.14 9.03 6.28
C ALA A 29 -3.25 10.14 7.35
N PHE A 30 -2.34 10.15 8.33
CA PHE A 30 -2.31 11.15 9.37
C PHE A 30 -2.05 12.56 8.82
N ASP A 31 -1.11 12.69 7.88
CA ASP A 31 -0.85 13.97 7.20
C ASP A 31 -2.09 14.46 6.44
N ASN A 32 -2.77 13.57 5.71
CA ASN A 32 -4.02 13.90 5.02
C ASN A 32 -5.14 14.33 5.97
N ILE A 33 -5.23 13.74 7.16
CA ILE A 33 -6.25 14.10 8.16
C ILE A 33 -5.93 15.45 8.81
N THR A 34 -4.67 15.70 9.13
CA THR A 34 -4.27 16.84 9.97
C THR A 34 -3.87 18.07 9.18
N ASN A 35 -3.39 17.91 7.95
CA ASN A 35 -2.95 18.98 7.07
C ASN A 35 -3.71 18.96 5.72
N PRO A 36 -5.06 18.88 5.69
CA PRO A 36 -5.79 18.76 4.44
C PRO A 36 -5.59 19.99 3.55
N VAL A 37 -5.42 21.19 4.13
CA VAL A 37 -5.20 22.44 3.37
C VAL A 37 -3.97 23.14 3.91
N ASN A 38 -2.81 22.76 3.39
CA ASN A 38 -1.52 23.40 3.70
C ASN A 38 -1.00 24.13 2.45
N PRO A 39 -0.68 25.44 2.55
CA PRO A 39 -0.22 26.25 1.42
C PRO A 39 1.14 25.83 0.86
N ASN A 40 1.94 25.10 1.63
CA ASN A 40 3.24 24.57 1.18
C ASN A 40 3.14 23.17 0.54
N GLY A 41 1.93 22.61 0.44
CA GLY A 41 1.66 21.30 -0.13
C GLY A 41 0.65 20.53 0.70
N SER A 42 -0.44 20.10 0.07
CA SER A 42 -1.45 19.22 0.68
C SER A 42 -2.19 18.44 -0.40
N ASN A 43 -2.76 17.30 -0.03
CA ASN A 43 -3.39 16.40 -1.00
C ASN A 43 -4.86 16.75 -1.31
N TRP A 44 -5.52 17.62 -0.54
CA TRP A 44 -6.87 18.07 -0.91
C TRP A 44 -6.85 18.88 -2.22
N PRO A 45 -6.07 19.98 -2.36
CA PRO A 45 -5.96 20.68 -3.65
C PRO A 45 -5.48 19.77 -4.78
N PHE A 46 -4.62 18.79 -4.47
CA PHE A 46 -4.16 17.79 -5.43
C PHE A 46 -5.33 16.97 -5.99
N VAL A 47 -6.17 16.38 -5.13
CA VAL A 47 -7.32 15.59 -5.56
C VAL A 47 -8.32 16.45 -6.34
N GLN A 48 -8.55 17.69 -5.92
CA GLN A 48 -9.39 18.62 -6.66
C GLN A 48 -8.85 18.86 -8.06
N GLY A 49 -7.55 19.17 -8.17
CA GLY A 49 -6.90 19.47 -9.45
C GLY A 49 -6.87 18.30 -10.42
N VAL A 50 -6.65 17.08 -9.93
CA VAL A 50 -6.73 15.86 -10.75
C VAL A 50 -8.15 15.66 -11.28
N ILE A 51 -9.16 15.69 -10.40
CA ILE A 51 -10.54 15.39 -10.79
C ILE A 51 -11.12 16.47 -11.70
N SER A 52 -10.78 17.75 -11.47
CA SER A 52 -11.22 18.87 -12.32
C SER A 52 -10.43 19.01 -13.62
N GLY A 53 -9.31 18.28 -13.78
CA GLY A 53 -8.40 18.45 -14.91
C GLY A 53 -7.67 19.81 -14.93
N ASP A 54 -7.59 20.51 -13.80
CA ASP A 54 -6.90 21.82 -13.71
C ASP A 54 -5.43 21.65 -14.12
N GLY A 55 -4.92 22.43 -15.07
CA GLY A 55 -3.54 22.30 -15.56
C GLY A 55 -3.33 21.22 -16.63
N VAL A 56 -4.36 20.46 -17.02
CA VAL A 56 -4.33 19.71 -18.29
C VAL A 56 -4.41 20.71 -19.47
N PRO A 57 -3.60 20.56 -20.54
CA PRO A 57 -3.66 21.46 -21.69
C PRO A 57 -5.06 21.58 -22.30
N ALA A 58 -5.45 22.81 -22.65
CA ALA A 58 -6.73 23.07 -23.31
C ALA A 58 -6.78 22.45 -24.72
N ASN A 59 -7.97 22.03 -25.14
CA ASN A 59 -8.22 21.32 -26.41
C ASN A 59 -7.49 19.98 -26.49
N SER A 60 -7.30 19.32 -25.35
CA SER A 60 -6.69 17.98 -25.28
C SER A 60 -7.65 16.88 -25.74
N GLY A 61 -8.95 17.16 -25.80
CA GLY A 61 -10.00 16.21 -26.14
C GLY A 61 -10.43 15.32 -24.97
N PHE A 62 -9.94 15.60 -23.76
CA PHE A 62 -10.25 14.86 -22.54
C PHE A 62 -11.19 15.59 -21.58
N GLU A 63 -11.60 16.81 -21.91
CA GLU A 63 -12.39 17.71 -21.06
C GLU A 63 -13.69 17.06 -20.57
N TRP A 64 -14.27 16.15 -21.37
CA TRP A 64 -15.49 15.41 -21.05
C TRP A 64 -15.39 14.47 -19.84
N ARG A 65 -14.17 14.16 -19.35
CA ARG A 65 -13.94 13.28 -18.20
C ARG A 65 -13.88 14.02 -16.86
N PHE A 66 -13.66 15.34 -16.90
CA PHE A 66 -13.38 16.13 -15.72
C PHE A 66 -14.65 16.51 -14.95
N ILE A 67 -14.54 16.59 -13.63
CA ILE A 67 -15.66 16.79 -12.72
C ILE A 67 -15.35 17.97 -11.79
N GLU A 68 -16.03 19.09 -12.01
CA GLU A 68 -15.93 20.31 -11.19
C GLU A 68 -16.89 20.31 -9.98
N ALA A 69 -17.16 19.14 -9.41
CA ALA A 69 -18.09 19.00 -8.29
C ALA A 69 -17.32 18.75 -6.97
N THR A 70 -17.30 19.74 -6.08
CA THR A 70 -16.57 19.67 -4.80
C THR A 70 -16.99 18.48 -3.94
N TRP A 71 -18.28 18.09 -3.96
CA TRP A 71 -18.75 16.93 -3.19
C TRP A 71 -18.15 15.62 -3.72
N PHE A 72 -17.95 15.48 -5.03
CA PHE A 72 -17.34 14.29 -5.64
C PHE A 72 -15.84 14.24 -5.31
N GLN A 73 -15.17 15.39 -5.37
CA GLN A 73 -13.77 15.53 -4.97
C GLN A 73 -13.59 15.18 -3.49
N ALA A 74 -14.50 15.62 -2.61
CA ALA A 74 -14.50 15.30 -1.18
C ALA A 74 -14.65 13.80 -0.92
N ILE A 75 -15.53 13.11 -1.66
CA ILE A 75 -15.65 11.65 -1.58
C ILE A 75 -14.35 10.97 -2.03
N GLY A 76 -13.75 11.42 -3.13
CA GLY A 76 -12.47 10.90 -3.60
C GLY A 76 -11.35 11.04 -2.55
N TYR A 77 -11.21 12.23 -1.97
CA TYR A 77 -10.21 12.50 -0.94
C TYR A 77 -10.45 11.70 0.34
N ALA A 78 -11.70 11.63 0.81
CA ALA A 78 -12.07 10.79 1.95
C ALA A 78 -11.80 9.30 1.68
N GLY A 79 -12.04 8.84 0.45
CA GLY A 79 -11.74 7.48 0.02
C GLY A 79 -10.25 7.14 0.07
N VAL A 80 -9.39 8.08 -0.34
CA VAL A 80 -7.92 7.94 -0.22
C VAL A 80 -7.53 7.79 1.25
N ILE A 81 -7.95 8.72 2.12
CA ILE A 81 -7.65 8.69 3.57
C ILE A 81 -8.12 7.38 4.20
N ALA A 82 -9.35 6.96 3.89
CA ALA A 82 -9.92 5.73 4.42
C ALA A 82 -9.10 4.51 3.96
N GLY A 83 -8.76 4.43 2.68
CA GLY A 83 -7.95 3.34 2.14
C GLY A 83 -6.55 3.27 2.75
N GLU A 84 -5.88 4.41 2.92
CA GLU A 84 -4.57 4.49 3.56
C GLU A 84 -4.64 4.06 5.03
N SER A 85 -5.64 4.56 5.76
CA SER A 85 -5.88 4.23 7.17
C SER A 85 -6.15 2.74 7.36
N ILE A 86 -7.06 2.18 6.55
CA ILE A 86 -7.42 0.75 6.60
C ILE A 86 -6.20 -0.11 6.28
N THR A 87 -5.44 0.25 5.24
CA THR A 87 -4.20 -0.45 4.88
C THR A 87 -3.23 -0.47 6.05
N GLY A 88 -2.92 0.69 6.61
CA GLY A 88 -2.01 0.83 7.74
C GLY A 88 -2.44 0.01 8.96
N ILE A 89 -3.72 0.05 9.34
CA ILE A 89 -4.26 -0.71 10.47
C ILE A 89 -4.15 -2.23 10.23
N LEU A 90 -4.55 -2.71 9.04
CA LEU A 90 -4.46 -4.14 8.70
C LEU A 90 -3.01 -4.63 8.71
N LEU A 91 -2.08 -3.82 8.21
CA LEU A 91 -0.66 -4.16 8.19
C LEU A 91 -0.01 -4.08 9.58
N ILE A 92 -0.45 -3.19 10.49
CA ILE A 92 -0.06 -3.24 11.90
C ILE A 92 -0.49 -4.58 12.51
N ILE A 93 -1.75 -4.97 12.33
CA ILE A 93 -2.28 -6.24 12.85
C ILE A 93 -1.45 -7.41 12.31
N ALA A 94 -1.14 -7.39 11.01
CA ALA A 94 -0.35 -8.39 10.33
C ALA A 94 1.07 -8.50 10.90
N GLY A 95 1.80 -7.38 10.98
CA GLY A 95 3.17 -7.33 11.46
C GLY A 95 3.31 -7.73 12.94
N VAL A 96 2.44 -7.23 13.81
CA VAL A 96 2.46 -7.58 15.25
C VAL A 96 2.13 -9.06 15.46
N ARG A 97 1.11 -9.60 14.79
CA ARG A 97 0.76 -11.03 14.87
C ARG A 97 1.86 -11.90 14.25
N GLY A 98 2.46 -11.46 13.15
CA GLY A 98 3.60 -12.10 12.50
C GLY A 98 4.79 -12.22 13.46
N LEU A 99 5.20 -11.14 14.10
CA LEU A 99 6.30 -11.17 15.09
C LEU A 99 6.03 -12.17 16.21
N LYS A 100 4.83 -12.14 16.79
CA LYS A 100 4.42 -13.08 17.85
C LYS A 100 4.42 -14.55 17.38
N ALA A 101 4.14 -14.79 16.11
CA ALA A 101 4.03 -16.12 15.52
C ALA A 101 5.30 -16.61 14.79
N SER A 102 6.37 -15.81 14.72
CA SER A 102 7.55 -16.09 13.88
C SER A 102 8.35 -17.33 14.27
N ARG A 103 8.06 -17.96 15.42
CA ARG A 103 8.75 -19.19 15.88
C ARG A 103 8.62 -20.35 14.90
N THR A 104 7.46 -20.54 14.27
CA THR A 104 7.17 -21.68 13.38
C THR A 104 6.48 -21.22 12.10
N CYS A 105 6.74 -21.89 10.98
CA CYS A 105 6.12 -21.55 9.69
C CYS A 105 4.58 -21.60 9.73
N PRO A 106 3.92 -22.67 10.22
CA PRO A 106 2.45 -22.74 10.18
C PRO A 106 1.75 -21.63 10.96
N ARG A 107 2.24 -21.32 12.17
CA ARG A 107 1.69 -20.24 13.01
C ARG A 107 1.85 -18.88 12.34
N TRP A 108 3.02 -18.59 11.79
CA TRP A 108 3.27 -17.32 11.10
C TRP A 108 2.41 -17.21 9.85
N GLY A 109 2.32 -18.27 9.05
CA GLY A 109 1.55 -18.26 7.82
C GLY A 109 0.07 -18.00 8.02
N HIS A 110 -0.54 -18.53 9.08
CA HIS A 110 -1.94 -18.24 9.42
C HIS A 110 -2.20 -16.74 9.68
N THR A 111 -1.17 -15.97 10.08
CA THR A 111 -1.30 -14.53 10.30
C THR A 111 -1.20 -13.70 9.02
N GLN A 112 -0.61 -14.23 7.95
CA GLN A 112 -0.30 -13.46 6.74
C GLN A 112 -1.54 -13.10 5.90
N LYS A 113 -2.70 -13.69 6.17
CA LYS A 113 -3.99 -13.24 5.60
C LYS A 113 -4.24 -11.75 5.79
N TRP A 114 -3.77 -11.19 6.91
CA TRP A 114 -3.86 -9.76 7.19
C TRP A 114 -2.92 -8.93 6.31
N THR A 115 -1.74 -9.47 5.97
CA THR A 115 -0.79 -8.82 5.06
C THR A 115 -1.38 -8.71 3.65
N TYR A 116 -2.00 -9.79 3.15
CA TYR A 116 -2.68 -9.77 1.85
C TYR A 116 -3.91 -8.86 1.85
N ALA A 117 -4.72 -8.88 2.91
CA ALA A 117 -5.88 -8.00 3.07
C ALA A 117 -5.47 -6.52 3.10
N GLY A 118 -4.43 -6.15 3.87
CA GLY A 118 -3.91 -4.78 3.88
C GLY A 118 -3.29 -4.41 2.52
N GLY A 119 -2.47 -5.29 1.95
CA GLY A 119 -1.79 -5.05 0.69
C GLY A 119 -2.75 -4.80 -0.48
N ILE A 120 -3.86 -5.53 -0.59
CA ILE A 120 -4.82 -5.29 -1.68
C ILE A 120 -5.57 -3.95 -1.51
N VAL A 121 -5.85 -3.52 -0.27
CA VAL A 121 -6.42 -2.20 -0.02
C VAL A 121 -5.41 -1.11 -0.40
N GLY A 122 -4.14 -1.28 -0.05
CA GLY A 122 -3.08 -0.33 -0.43
C GLY A 122 -2.90 -0.22 -1.95
N LEU A 123 -2.97 -1.35 -2.67
CA LEU A 123 -2.97 -1.36 -4.13
C LEU A 123 -4.23 -0.75 -4.72
N ALA A 124 -5.39 -0.91 -4.09
CA ALA A 124 -6.61 -0.22 -4.52
C ALA A 124 -6.46 1.30 -4.42
N VAL A 125 -5.74 1.82 -3.42
CA VAL A 125 -5.41 3.25 -3.33
C VAL A 125 -4.41 3.65 -4.41
N PHE A 126 -3.18 3.12 -4.37
CA PHE A 126 -2.09 3.67 -5.16
C PHE A 126 -2.05 3.17 -6.60
N PHE A 127 -2.29 1.89 -6.85
CA PHE A 127 -2.32 1.37 -8.21
C PHE A 127 -3.66 1.74 -8.88
N PHE A 128 -4.78 1.30 -8.31
CA PHE A 128 -6.07 1.55 -8.96
C PHE A 128 -6.51 3.02 -8.87
N GLY A 129 -6.53 3.59 -7.67
CA GLY A 129 -6.95 4.99 -7.46
C GLY A 129 -6.04 6.01 -8.14
N PHE A 130 -4.74 5.99 -7.86
CA PHE A 130 -3.83 7.01 -8.41
C PHE A 130 -3.34 6.69 -9.82
N MET A 131 -2.90 5.47 -10.14
CA MET A 131 -2.35 5.19 -11.48
C MET A 131 -3.42 4.93 -12.54
N ALA A 132 -4.42 4.09 -12.25
CA ALA A 132 -5.47 3.79 -13.23
C ALA A 132 -6.49 4.92 -13.33
N VAL A 133 -7.09 5.34 -12.21
CA VAL A 133 -8.14 6.37 -12.20
C VAL A 133 -7.52 7.77 -12.31
N GLY A 134 -6.61 8.18 -11.43
CA GLY A 134 -5.95 9.49 -11.53
C GLY A 134 -5.15 9.63 -12.82
N GLY A 135 -4.20 8.73 -13.03
CA GLY A 135 -3.31 8.65 -14.20
C GLY A 135 -4.07 8.64 -15.51
N ASN A 136 -4.76 7.55 -15.79
CA ASN A 136 -5.29 7.29 -17.12
C ASN A 136 -6.70 7.83 -17.35
N TRP A 137 -7.60 7.74 -16.36
CA TRP A 137 -8.95 8.28 -16.53
C TRP A 137 -8.94 9.81 -16.51
N PHE A 138 -8.37 10.41 -15.45
CA PHE A 138 -8.31 11.86 -15.25
C PHE A 138 -7.06 12.54 -15.85
N ILE A 139 -6.27 11.83 -16.67
CA ILE A 139 -5.19 12.43 -17.49
C ILE A 139 -4.11 13.10 -16.62
N MET A 140 -3.90 12.59 -15.41
CA MET A 140 -2.85 13.05 -14.50
C MET A 140 -1.44 12.91 -15.11
N TYR A 141 -1.23 11.98 -16.05
CA TYR A 141 0.05 11.82 -16.74
C TYR A 141 0.45 13.03 -17.60
N LEU A 142 -0.53 13.79 -18.12
CA LEU A 142 -0.29 14.96 -18.97
C LEU A 142 -0.28 16.26 -18.17
N ASN A 143 -0.66 16.20 -16.88
CA ASN A 143 -0.78 17.34 -16.01
C ASN A 143 0.54 17.58 -15.27
N SER A 144 1.25 18.68 -15.55
CA SER A 144 2.52 18.98 -14.86
C SER A 144 2.34 19.55 -13.46
N LYS A 145 1.15 20.08 -13.15
CA LYS A 145 0.83 20.72 -11.86
C LYS A 145 0.37 19.68 -10.83
N TRP A 146 -0.51 18.78 -11.24
CA TRP A 146 -1.07 17.73 -10.40
C TRP A 146 -0.64 16.38 -10.93
N ASN A 147 0.62 15.99 -10.73
CA ASN A 147 1.12 14.67 -11.11
C ASN A 147 1.59 13.86 -9.91
N GLY A 148 0.86 12.80 -9.58
CA GLY A 148 1.19 11.89 -8.48
C GLY A 148 1.65 10.51 -8.93
N LEU A 149 1.98 10.31 -10.21
CA LEU A 149 2.26 8.96 -10.72
C LEU A 149 3.52 8.34 -10.13
N GLU A 150 4.58 9.12 -9.95
CA GLU A 150 5.83 8.64 -9.38
C GLU A 150 5.65 8.15 -7.93
N PRO A 151 5.12 8.96 -6.97
CA PRO A 151 4.88 8.45 -5.62
C PRO A 151 3.85 7.31 -5.59
N ALA A 152 2.83 7.33 -6.44
CA ALA A 152 1.87 6.23 -6.53
C ALA A 152 2.53 4.92 -6.99
N PHE A 153 3.41 4.99 -7.98
CA PHE A 153 4.18 3.83 -8.45
C PHE A 153 5.10 3.30 -7.35
N GLN A 154 5.84 4.17 -6.65
CA GLN A 154 6.71 3.79 -5.54
C GLN A 154 5.93 3.04 -4.44
N ASN A 155 4.76 3.55 -4.05
CA ASN A 155 3.91 2.93 -3.04
C ASN A 155 3.31 1.59 -3.50
N ALA A 156 2.85 1.53 -4.75
CA ALA A 156 2.35 0.28 -5.33
C ALA A 156 3.45 -0.79 -5.39
N VAL A 157 4.65 -0.42 -5.84
CA VAL A 157 5.80 -1.33 -5.92
C VAL A 157 6.22 -1.81 -4.54
N MET A 158 6.38 -0.92 -3.55
CA MET A 158 6.75 -1.33 -2.19
C MET A 158 5.71 -2.26 -1.57
N THR A 159 4.43 -2.02 -1.84
CA THR A 159 3.34 -2.89 -1.41
C THR A 159 3.42 -4.27 -2.10
N ILE A 160 3.68 -4.32 -3.41
CA ILE A 160 3.86 -5.58 -4.15
C ILE A 160 5.10 -6.33 -3.63
N LEU A 161 6.24 -5.65 -3.44
CA LEU A 161 7.47 -6.27 -2.93
C LEU A 161 7.27 -6.86 -1.53
N MET A 162 6.50 -6.20 -0.67
CA MET A 162 6.10 -6.75 0.62
C MET A 162 5.29 -8.06 0.45
N LEU A 163 4.30 -8.07 -0.44
CA LEU A 163 3.48 -9.26 -0.71
C LEU A 163 4.33 -10.40 -1.30
N VAL A 164 5.27 -10.09 -2.20
CA VAL A 164 6.20 -11.04 -2.79
C VAL A 164 7.13 -11.62 -1.72
N LEU A 165 7.72 -10.79 -0.86
CA LEU A 165 8.58 -11.23 0.23
C LEU A 165 7.84 -12.18 1.18
N VAL A 166 6.62 -11.82 1.58
CA VAL A 166 5.78 -12.64 2.46
C VAL A 166 5.48 -14.00 1.81
N THR A 167 5.11 -14.00 0.54
CA THR A 167 4.83 -15.21 -0.23
C THR A 167 6.09 -16.08 -0.37
N GLY A 168 7.25 -15.48 -0.65
CA GLY A 168 8.52 -16.19 -0.75
C GLY A 168 8.93 -16.85 0.56
N VAL A 169 8.76 -16.17 1.69
CA VAL A 169 9.05 -16.74 3.02
C VAL A 169 8.06 -17.84 3.40
N LEU A 170 6.79 -17.74 2.99
CA LEU A 170 5.81 -18.81 3.15
C LEU A 170 6.23 -20.08 2.39
N ILE A 171 6.54 -19.95 1.10
CA ILE A 171 6.93 -21.07 0.23
C ILE A 171 8.21 -21.72 0.76
N GLY A 172 9.26 -20.92 0.98
CA GLY A 172 10.54 -21.43 1.47
C GLY A 172 10.44 -22.06 2.86
N GLY A 173 9.60 -21.50 3.73
CA GLY A 173 9.33 -22.06 5.05
C GLY A 173 8.57 -23.38 5.03
N HIS A 174 7.75 -23.65 3.99
CA HIS A 174 7.05 -24.93 3.80
C HIS A 174 8.01 -26.00 3.28
N LEU A 175 8.77 -25.67 2.23
CA LEU A 175 9.75 -26.59 1.62
C LEU A 175 10.83 -27.06 2.61
N ALA A 176 11.30 -26.16 3.49
CA ALA A 176 12.26 -26.52 4.52
C ALA A 176 11.69 -27.50 5.56
N HIS A 177 10.39 -27.41 5.86
CA HIS A 177 9.73 -28.30 6.81
C HIS A 177 9.60 -29.73 6.26
N GLU A 178 9.23 -29.86 4.99
CA GLU A 178 9.13 -31.17 4.30
C GLU A 178 10.49 -31.88 4.21
N HIS A 179 11.56 -31.12 3.95
CA HIS A 179 12.93 -31.66 3.92
C HIS A 179 13.40 -32.22 5.28
N ASP A 180 13.01 -31.59 6.39
CA ASP A 180 13.36 -32.08 7.73
C ASP A 180 12.54 -33.34 8.08
N GLU A 181 11.25 -33.39 7.76
CA GLU A 181 10.42 -34.58 8.02
C GLU A 181 10.92 -35.81 7.25
N SER A 182 11.30 -35.65 5.98
CA SER A 182 11.80 -36.75 5.14
C SER A 182 13.15 -37.32 5.60
N ARG A 183 13.97 -36.54 6.31
CA ARG A 183 15.24 -37.00 6.90
C ARG A 183 15.08 -37.78 8.21
N THR A 184 13.93 -37.64 8.86
CA THR A 184 13.64 -38.27 10.16
C THR A 184 12.84 -39.58 10.05
N ARG A 185 12.45 -39.97 8.84
CA ARG A 185 11.82 -41.25 8.51
C ARG A 185 12.84 -42.20 7.87
#